data_AF-A0A095SIX7-F1
#
_entry.id   AF-A0A095SIX7-F1
#
_cell.length_a   1.000
_cell.length_b   1.000
_cell.length_c   1.000
_cell.angle_alpha   90.00
_cell.angle_beta   90.00
_cell.angle_gamma   90.00
#
_symmetry.space_group_name_H-M   'P 1'
#
loop_
_entity.id
_entity.type
_entity.pdbx_description
1 polymer ?
#
loop_
_entity_poly.entity_id
_entity_poly.type
_entity_poly.pdbx_seq_one_letter_code
_entity_poly.pdbx_strand_id
1 'polypeptide(L)'
;MVEGPVGHDSMDWPSLVFDPDFMAGLERMAAKRFVQPVLAEEACTAMLEALSDNDWAALQSFSGKSQPSTYAYAVAGRAMEDFARRKFGRPRPPQWLQAMGQAWVQVWRMLCLERQWPETILGRLARDYRESLIANAIREIKQRIPRCGEPGFSECCVTELGLDTLPDDNGASLDAGFLAAQREQALTVLSTLLNVNPADANRRSCPSNEEEALANLVADLALSEDDRLLLSLHYEDGLASRRIAELTGSSPATVQRRLQGLRRQLQAALSEMGLGDNGEATFEFGQ
;
A
#
# COMPACT_ATOMS: atom_id res chain seq x y z
N MET A 1 -23.84 -5.54 53.89
CA MET A 1 -22.65 -4.84 53.37
C MET A 1 -22.14 -5.71 52.23
N VAL A 2 -22.48 -5.33 51.00
CA VAL A 2 -22.08 -6.07 49.80
C VAL A 2 -20.84 -5.33 49.29
N GLU A 3 -19.69 -5.99 49.36
CA GLU A 3 -18.46 -5.51 48.76
C GLU A 3 -18.67 -5.44 47.23
N GLY A 4 -18.54 -4.24 46.69
CA GLY A 4 -18.60 -3.97 45.25
C GLY A 4 -17.34 -4.51 44.55
N PRO A 5 -17.41 -4.77 43.23
CA PRO A 5 -16.31 -5.37 42.50
C PRO A 5 -15.13 -4.41 42.43
N VAL A 6 -13.94 -4.99 42.65
CA VAL A 6 -12.63 -4.37 42.63
C VAL A 6 -12.41 -3.64 41.30
N GLY A 7 -12.01 -2.37 41.39
CA GLY A 7 -11.87 -1.46 40.26
C GLY A 7 -10.90 -1.96 39.18
N HIS A 8 -11.23 -1.71 37.92
CA HIS A 8 -10.25 -1.69 36.84
C HIS A 8 -9.09 -0.78 37.27
N ASP A 9 -7.84 -1.26 37.14
CA ASP A 9 -6.65 -0.41 37.18
C ASP A 9 -6.81 0.70 36.13
N SER A 10 -7.35 1.83 36.57
CA SER A 10 -7.52 3.02 35.75
C SER A 10 -6.14 3.60 35.53
N MET A 11 -5.53 3.29 34.39
CA MET A 11 -4.28 3.89 33.94
C MET A 11 -4.36 5.41 34.08
N ASP A 12 -3.33 6.02 34.65
CA ASP A 12 -3.23 7.47 34.80
C ASP A 12 -2.86 8.13 33.45
N TRP A 13 -3.87 8.24 32.59
CA TRP A 13 -3.75 8.87 31.28
C TRP A 13 -3.31 10.33 31.31
N PRO A 14 -3.80 11.19 32.23
CA PRO A 14 -3.29 12.55 32.37
C PRO A 14 -1.77 12.59 32.54
N SER A 15 -1.23 11.81 33.47
CA SER A 15 0.21 11.80 33.74
C SER A 15 1.01 11.28 32.54
N LEU A 16 0.49 10.31 31.80
CA LEU A 16 1.13 9.81 30.59
C LEU A 16 1.09 10.80 29.42
N VAL A 17 -0.06 11.44 29.17
CA VAL A 17 -0.24 12.33 28.01
C VAL A 17 0.51 13.65 28.21
N PHE A 18 0.52 14.18 29.43
CA PHE A 18 1.26 15.40 29.76
C PHE A 18 2.73 15.16 30.12
N ASP A 19 3.20 13.92 30.02
CA ASP A 19 4.63 13.62 30.10
C ASP A 19 5.40 14.38 29.00
N PRO A 20 6.51 15.07 29.33
CA PRO A 20 7.26 15.85 28.35
C PRO A 20 7.76 15.05 27.14
N ASP A 21 8.17 13.80 27.34
CA ASP A 21 8.67 12.96 26.25
C ASP A 21 7.52 12.52 25.32
N PHE A 22 6.34 12.24 25.91
CA PHE A 22 5.15 11.93 25.14
C PHE A 22 4.72 13.11 24.26
N MET A 23 4.62 14.31 24.86
CA MET A 23 4.30 15.57 24.19
C MET A 23 5.28 15.90 23.06
N ALA A 24 6.58 15.79 23.31
CA ALA A 24 7.61 15.96 22.28
C ALA A 24 7.47 14.93 21.16
N GLY A 25 6.96 13.73 21.44
CA GLY A 25 6.62 12.73 20.43
C GLY A 25 5.41 13.10 19.58
N LEU A 26 4.36 13.71 20.17
CA LEU A 26 3.22 14.23 19.42
C LEU A 26 3.63 15.37 18.49
N GLU A 27 4.44 16.30 18.98
CA GLU A 27 5.00 17.39 18.18
C GLU A 27 5.84 16.85 17.02
N ARG A 28 6.72 15.88 17.27
CA ARG A 28 7.49 15.22 16.21
C ARG A 28 6.59 14.51 15.20
N MET A 29 5.51 13.88 15.65
CA MET A 29 4.53 13.21 14.78
C MET A 29 3.80 14.21 13.87
N ALA A 30 3.31 15.32 14.44
CA ALA A 30 2.66 16.39 13.71
C ALA A 30 3.64 17.08 12.75
N ALA A 31 4.84 17.41 13.21
CA ALA A 31 5.89 18.00 12.41
C ALA A 31 6.32 17.08 11.28
N LYS A 32 6.34 15.75 11.48
CA LYS A 32 6.60 14.75 10.41
C LYS A 32 5.54 14.76 9.32
N ARG A 33 4.33 15.24 9.61
CA ARG A 33 3.27 15.38 8.61
C ARG A 33 3.23 16.78 8.02
N PHE A 34 3.07 17.81 8.83
CA PHE A 34 2.88 19.18 8.40
C PHE A 34 4.18 19.98 8.46
N VAL A 35 4.56 20.57 7.31
CA VAL A 35 5.77 21.40 7.20
C VAL A 35 5.58 22.79 7.81
N GLN A 36 4.37 23.35 7.69
CA GLN A 36 4.10 24.66 8.25
C GLN A 36 4.00 24.53 9.78
N PRO A 37 4.79 25.29 10.55
CA PRO A 37 4.84 25.15 12.01
C PRO A 37 3.46 25.38 12.64
N VAL A 38 2.73 26.39 12.16
CA VAL A 38 1.36 26.68 12.61
C VAL A 38 0.42 25.49 12.38
N LEU A 39 0.50 24.80 11.22
CA LEU A 39 -0.33 23.63 10.96
C LEU A 39 0.05 22.43 11.84
N ALA A 40 1.34 22.25 12.12
CA ALA A 40 1.82 21.20 13.00
C ALA A 40 1.35 21.43 14.45
N GLU A 41 1.42 22.68 14.92
CA GLU A 41 0.92 23.08 16.24
C GLU A 41 -0.59 22.86 16.35
N GLU A 42 -1.38 23.33 15.38
CA GLU A 42 -2.83 23.09 15.36
C GLU A 42 -3.18 21.60 15.35
N ALA A 43 -2.44 20.78 14.60
CA ALA A 43 -2.63 19.34 14.58
C ALA A 43 -2.27 18.70 15.93
N CYS A 44 -1.22 19.18 16.60
CA CYS A 44 -0.84 18.75 17.94
C CYS A 44 -1.96 19.06 18.95
N THR A 45 -2.49 20.28 18.93
CA THR A 45 -3.63 20.68 19.75
C THR A 45 -4.85 19.79 19.48
N ALA A 46 -5.18 19.53 18.21
CA ALA A 46 -6.31 18.67 17.87
C ALA A 46 -6.12 17.22 18.35
N MET A 47 -4.89 16.69 18.36
CA MET A 47 -4.59 15.38 18.95
C MET A 47 -4.80 15.39 20.47
N LEU A 48 -4.35 16.44 21.16
CA LEU A 48 -4.48 16.58 22.61
C LEU A 48 -5.93 16.74 23.05
N GLU A 49 -6.71 17.54 22.33
CA GLU A 49 -8.14 17.67 22.53
C GLU A 49 -8.82 16.31 22.38
N ALA A 50 -8.53 15.56 21.32
CA ALA A 50 -9.13 14.25 21.10
C ALA A 50 -8.72 13.18 22.14
N LEU A 51 -7.50 13.27 22.68
CA LEU A 51 -7.05 12.37 23.75
C LEU A 51 -7.74 12.69 25.08
N SER A 52 -7.87 13.97 25.41
CA SER A 52 -8.44 14.44 26.68
C SER A 52 -9.97 14.57 26.68
N ASP A 53 -10.61 14.40 25.52
CA ASP A 53 -12.05 14.49 25.36
C ASP A 53 -12.81 13.50 26.27
N ASN A 54 -13.92 13.97 26.84
CA ASN A 54 -14.80 13.20 27.73
C ASN A 54 -14.04 12.39 28.81
N ASP A 55 -13.20 13.05 29.60
CA ASP A 55 -12.40 12.42 30.67
C ASP A 55 -11.59 11.21 30.18
N TRP A 56 -10.88 11.39 29.05
CA TRP A 56 -10.02 10.37 28.43
C TRP A 56 -10.80 9.14 27.93
N ALA A 57 -12.09 9.27 27.61
CA ALA A 57 -12.95 8.15 27.20
C ALA A 57 -12.36 7.31 26.05
N ALA A 58 -11.71 7.96 25.08
CA ALA A 58 -11.05 7.28 23.96
C ALA A 58 -9.95 6.32 24.45
N LEU A 59 -9.25 6.68 25.53
CA LEU A 59 -8.15 5.90 26.11
C LEU A 59 -8.62 4.81 27.07
N GLN A 60 -9.81 4.95 27.66
CA GLN A 60 -10.39 3.97 28.57
C GLN A 60 -10.70 2.62 27.90
N SER A 61 -10.83 2.58 26.57
CA SER A 61 -11.01 1.34 25.80
C SER A 61 -9.74 0.51 25.61
N PHE A 62 -8.64 0.90 26.28
CA PHE A 62 -7.37 0.18 26.26
C PHE A 62 -7.50 -1.21 26.89
N SER A 63 -7.08 -2.24 26.14
CA SER A 63 -7.20 -3.66 26.52
C SER A 63 -5.90 -4.32 26.97
N GLY A 64 -4.80 -3.57 27.10
CA GLY A 64 -3.51 -4.10 27.57
C GLY A 64 -2.68 -4.88 26.52
N LYS A 65 -3.13 -4.96 25.27
CA LYS A 65 -2.43 -5.69 24.19
C LYS A 65 -1.16 -5.01 23.67
N SER A 66 -0.88 -3.78 24.11
CA SER A 66 0.30 -2.99 23.75
C SER A 66 0.75 -2.16 24.95
N GLN A 67 1.87 -1.44 24.85
CA GLN A 67 2.17 -0.41 25.85
C GLN A 67 1.11 0.72 25.80
N PRO A 68 0.75 1.34 26.93
CA PRO A 68 -0.22 2.44 26.97
C PRO A 68 0.17 3.62 26.07
N SER A 69 1.46 3.97 26.02
CA SER A 69 1.99 5.03 25.15
C SER A 69 1.80 4.71 23.66
N THR A 70 2.06 3.46 23.25
CA THR A 70 1.81 3.01 21.87
C THR A 70 0.34 3.13 21.49
N TYR A 71 -0.55 2.76 22.41
CA TYR A 71 -1.98 2.88 22.19
C TYR A 71 -2.43 4.34 22.08
N ALA A 72 -1.94 5.21 22.99
CA ALA A 72 -2.22 6.64 22.97
C ALA A 72 -1.71 7.30 21.67
N TYR A 73 -0.51 6.93 21.19
CA TYR A 73 -0.03 7.39 19.88
C TYR A 73 -0.88 6.91 18.71
N ALA A 74 -1.45 5.70 18.78
CA ALA A 74 -2.37 5.22 17.75
C ALA A 74 -3.71 5.99 17.77
N VAL A 75 -4.20 6.39 18.94
CA VAL A 75 -5.38 7.29 19.07
C VAL A 75 -5.05 8.68 18.52
N ALA A 76 -3.90 9.25 18.92
CA ALA A 76 -3.44 10.55 18.44
C ALA A 76 -3.23 10.58 16.92
N GLY A 77 -2.64 9.53 16.34
CA GLY A 77 -2.46 9.41 14.89
C GLY A 77 -3.78 9.45 14.12
N ARG A 78 -4.82 8.78 14.64
CA ARG A 78 -6.18 8.85 14.07
C ARG A 78 -6.78 10.25 14.20
N ALA A 79 -6.62 10.89 15.36
CA ALA A 79 -7.08 12.27 15.56
C ALA A 79 -6.39 13.27 14.62
N MET A 80 -5.08 13.11 14.38
CA MET A 80 -4.33 13.91 13.40
C MET A 80 -4.85 13.68 11.98
N GLU A 81 -5.20 12.45 11.61
CA GLU A 81 -5.83 12.18 10.32
C GLU A 81 -7.19 12.87 10.21
N ASP A 82 -8.01 12.83 11.25
CA ASP A 82 -9.32 13.49 11.24
C ASP A 82 -9.21 15.01 11.22
N PHE A 83 -8.21 15.59 11.89
CA PHE A 83 -7.84 16.99 11.72
C PHE A 83 -7.49 17.31 10.26
N ALA A 84 -6.61 16.51 9.64
CA ALA A 84 -6.23 16.70 8.24
C ALA A 84 -7.45 16.58 7.31
N ARG A 85 -8.35 15.63 7.56
CA ARG A 85 -9.57 15.42 6.78
C ARG A 85 -10.55 16.58 6.91
N ARG A 86 -10.68 17.16 8.11
CA ARG A 86 -11.52 18.35 8.33
C ARG A 86 -10.92 19.59 7.67
N LYS A 87 -9.60 19.75 7.73
CA LYS A 87 -8.91 20.95 7.24
C LYS A 87 -8.67 20.95 5.72
N PHE A 88 -8.41 19.79 5.13
CA PHE A 88 -8.03 19.63 3.72
C PHE A 88 -8.98 18.72 2.93
N GLY A 89 -10.10 18.28 3.53
CA GLY A 89 -11.09 17.41 2.90
C GLY A 89 -10.68 15.93 2.82
N ARG A 90 -11.52 15.12 2.14
CA ARG A 90 -11.28 13.69 1.86
C ARG A 90 -11.05 13.41 0.37
N PRO A 91 -10.23 14.18 -0.38
CA PRO A 91 -10.00 13.86 -1.77
C PRO A 91 -9.30 12.50 -1.86
N ARG A 92 -9.84 11.60 -2.69
CA ARG A 92 -9.17 10.33 -2.98
C ARG A 92 -8.06 10.58 -4.01
N PRO A 93 -6.87 9.97 -3.87
CA PRO A 93 -5.85 10.05 -4.90
C PRO A 93 -6.41 9.48 -6.21
N PRO A 94 -6.16 10.11 -7.36
CA PRO A 94 -6.57 9.57 -8.66
C PRO A 94 -6.05 8.14 -8.88
N GLN A 95 -6.81 7.29 -9.57
CA GLN A 95 -6.42 5.89 -9.82
C GLN A 95 -5.05 5.76 -10.48
N TRP A 96 -4.74 6.63 -11.45
CA TRP A 96 -3.42 6.62 -12.11
C TRP A 96 -2.27 6.89 -11.12
N LEU A 97 -2.55 7.63 -10.05
CA LEU A 97 -1.59 8.01 -9.03
C LEU A 97 -1.41 6.86 -8.03
N GLN A 98 -2.48 6.13 -7.73
CA GLN A 98 -2.44 4.89 -6.97
C GLN A 98 -1.67 3.78 -7.69
N ALA A 99 -1.87 3.64 -9.01
CA ALA A 99 -1.16 2.66 -9.85
C ALA A 99 0.36 2.91 -9.90
N MET A 100 0.80 4.16 -9.73
CA MET A 100 2.23 4.51 -9.66
C MET A 100 2.86 4.21 -8.29
N GLY A 101 2.05 3.85 -7.30
CA GLY A 101 2.50 3.41 -5.97
C GLY A 101 2.47 4.48 -4.88
N GLN A 102 2.82 4.05 -3.65
CA GLN A 102 2.66 4.86 -2.44
C GLN A 102 3.51 6.14 -2.43
N ALA A 103 4.71 6.12 -3.03
CA ALA A 103 5.56 7.30 -3.15
C ALA A 103 4.85 8.44 -3.88
N TRP A 104 4.13 8.12 -4.97
CA TRP A 104 3.38 9.09 -5.75
C TRP A 104 2.21 9.64 -4.95
N VAL A 105 1.44 8.77 -4.28
CA VAL A 105 0.32 9.16 -3.42
C VAL A 105 0.80 10.09 -2.30
N GLN A 106 1.96 9.81 -1.72
CA GLN A 106 2.57 10.64 -0.69
C GLN A 106 2.99 12.01 -1.24
N VAL A 107 3.64 12.07 -2.40
CA VAL A 107 3.99 13.33 -3.08
C VAL A 107 2.74 14.14 -3.40
N TRP A 108 1.69 13.53 -3.95
CA TRP A 108 0.44 14.20 -4.25
C TRP A 108 -0.24 14.78 -3.00
N ARG A 109 -0.26 14.01 -1.91
CA ARG A 109 -0.82 14.48 -0.64
C ARG A 109 -0.07 15.70 -0.12
N MET A 110 1.26 15.62 -0.08
CA MET A 110 2.12 16.70 0.40
C MET A 110 2.01 17.95 -0.50
N LEU A 111 2.00 17.75 -1.82
CA LEU A 111 1.98 18.84 -2.80
C LEU A 111 0.59 19.49 -2.94
N CYS A 112 -0.45 18.68 -3.18
CA CYS A 112 -1.76 19.20 -3.56
C CYS A 112 -2.69 19.46 -2.37
N LEU A 113 -2.57 18.69 -1.28
CA LEU A 113 -3.47 18.82 -0.12
C LEU A 113 -2.83 19.61 1.02
N GLU A 114 -1.61 19.23 1.39
CA GLU A 114 -0.86 19.86 2.48
C GLU A 114 -0.10 21.12 2.00
N ARG A 115 -0.15 21.40 0.69
CA ARG A 115 0.36 22.63 0.04
C ARG A 115 1.83 22.89 0.36
N GLN A 116 2.62 21.82 0.38
CA GLN A 116 4.05 21.89 0.65
C GLN A 116 4.85 22.28 -0.59
N TRP A 117 5.95 22.99 -0.37
CA TRP A 117 6.87 23.40 -1.43
C TRP A 117 7.63 22.19 -2.00
N PRO A 118 7.81 22.08 -3.33
CA PRO A 118 8.54 20.98 -3.98
C PRO A 118 9.90 20.66 -3.35
N GLU A 119 10.64 21.68 -2.97
CA GLU A 119 11.99 21.59 -2.38
C GLU A 119 11.93 20.91 -1.00
N THR A 120 10.87 21.20 -0.23
CA THR A 120 10.67 20.57 1.07
C THR A 120 10.25 19.10 0.92
N ILE A 121 9.40 18.81 -0.07
CA ILE A 121 8.98 17.43 -0.37
C ILE A 121 10.19 16.58 -0.75
N LEU A 122 11.06 17.10 -1.62
CA LEU A 122 12.31 16.46 -2.04
C LEU A 122 13.20 16.16 -0.83
N GLY A 123 13.50 17.16 0.00
CA GLY A 123 14.36 16.98 1.17
C GLY A 123 13.82 15.96 2.18
N ARG A 124 12.50 15.91 2.38
CA ARG A 124 11.87 14.97 3.32
C ARG A 124 11.87 13.54 2.79
N LEU A 125 11.53 13.34 1.52
CA LEU A 125 11.38 12.02 0.93
C LEU A 125 12.70 11.42 0.45
N ALA A 126 13.78 12.20 0.38
CA ALA A 126 15.11 11.75 -0.05
C ALA A 126 15.70 10.61 0.79
N ARG A 127 15.23 10.40 2.04
CA ARG A 127 15.70 9.27 2.88
C ARG A 127 15.11 7.94 2.44
N ASP A 128 13.89 7.95 1.92
CA ASP A 128 13.09 6.77 1.63
C ASP A 128 13.01 6.49 0.12
N TYR A 129 13.18 7.52 -0.72
CA TYR A 129 13.02 7.45 -2.17
C TYR A 129 14.12 8.20 -2.92
N ARG A 130 14.38 7.80 -4.16
CA ARG A 130 15.30 8.51 -5.06
C ARG A 130 14.74 9.89 -5.41
N GLU A 131 15.59 10.91 -5.35
CA GLU A 131 15.23 12.30 -5.67
C GLU A 131 14.61 12.44 -7.08
N SER A 132 15.15 11.71 -8.06
CA SER A 132 14.64 11.71 -9.43
C SER A 132 13.20 11.20 -9.55
N LEU A 133 12.80 10.24 -8.71
CA LEU A 133 11.43 9.72 -8.69
C LEU A 133 10.46 10.78 -8.13
N ILE A 134 10.85 11.46 -7.05
CA ILE A 134 10.04 12.52 -6.42
C ILE A 134 9.91 13.72 -7.36
N ALA A 135 11.00 14.15 -8.00
CA ALA A 135 10.99 15.25 -8.95
C ALA A 135 10.11 14.93 -10.18
N ASN A 136 10.18 13.71 -10.70
CA ASN A 136 9.30 13.25 -11.77
C ASN A 136 7.83 13.22 -11.34
N ALA A 137 7.54 12.74 -10.12
CA ALA A 137 6.18 12.73 -9.59
C ALA A 137 5.60 14.15 -9.47
N ILE A 138 6.37 15.10 -8.93
CA ILE A 138 5.95 16.51 -8.81
C ILE A 138 5.62 17.10 -10.19
N ARG A 139 6.49 16.87 -11.19
CA ARG A 139 6.30 17.36 -12.56
C ARG A 139 5.01 16.80 -13.17
N GLU A 140 4.84 15.48 -13.14
CA GLU A 140 3.66 14.80 -13.71
C GLU A 140 2.36 15.21 -13.00
N ILE A 141 2.39 15.31 -11.67
CA ILE A 141 1.22 15.73 -10.89
C ILE A 141 0.81 17.15 -11.27
N LYS A 142 1.74 18.10 -11.36
CA LYS A 142 1.42 19.48 -11.77
C LYS A 142 0.90 19.56 -13.21
N GLN A 143 1.39 18.69 -14.11
CA GLN A 143 0.92 18.65 -15.50
C GLN A 143 -0.50 18.08 -15.62
N ARG A 144 -0.81 17.01 -14.88
CA ARG A 144 -2.10 16.31 -14.98
C ARG A 144 -3.17 16.85 -14.03
N ILE A 145 -2.77 17.62 -13.02
CA ILE A 145 -3.65 18.23 -12.02
C ILE A 145 -3.38 19.73 -11.96
N PRO A 146 -3.99 20.53 -12.85
CA PRO A 146 -3.68 21.95 -13.02
C PRO A 146 -3.91 22.81 -11.77
N ARG A 147 -4.88 22.45 -10.92
CA ARG A 147 -5.21 23.16 -9.67
C ARG A 147 -4.57 22.55 -8.41
N CYS A 148 -3.59 21.68 -8.57
CA CYS A 148 -2.88 21.07 -7.44
C CYS A 148 -2.32 22.15 -6.51
N GLY A 149 -2.75 22.18 -5.24
CA GLY A 149 -2.25 23.10 -4.22
C GLY A 149 -2.97 24.45 -4.16
N GLU A 150 -3.99 24.68 -5.00
CA GLU A 150 -4.85 25.86 -4.92
C GLU A 150 -5.85 25.76 -3.75
N PRO A 151 -6.24 26.89 -3.12
CA PRO A 151 -7.33 26.91 -2.15
C PRO A 151 -8.62 26.35 -2.76
N GLY A 152 -9.30 25.42 -2.08
CA GLY A 152 -10.53 24.79 -2.58
C GLY A 152 -10.32 23.57 -3.49
N PHE A 153 -9.07 23.16 -3.75
CA PHE A 153 -8.78 21.94 -4.53
C PHE A 153 -9.46 20.68 -3.96
N SER A 154 -9.62 20.59 -2.64
CA SER A 154 -10.31 19.49 -1.97
C SER A 154 -11.80 19.37 -2.30
N GLU A 155 -12.46 20.47 -2.65
CA GLU A 155 -13.91 20.53 -2.92
C GLU A 155 -14.24 20.06 -4.35
N CYS A 156 -13.35 20.30 -5.32
CA CYS A 156 -13.55 19.85 -6.70
C CYS A 156 -13.42 18.32 -6.89
N CYS A 157 -12.80 17.60 -5.96
CA CYS A 157 -12.65 16.14 -6.08
C CYS A 157 -13.90 15.35 -5.67
N VAL A 158 -14.97 16.00 -5.20
CA VAL A 158 -16.17 15.31 -4.69
C VAL A 158 -17.33 15.33 -5.70
N THR A 159 -17.38 16.30 -6.61
CA THR A 159 -18.61 16.59 -7.39
C THR A 159 -18.54 16.30 -8.91
N GLU A 160 -17.37 16.07 -9.50
CA GLU A 160 -17.24 15.98 -10.97
C GLU A 160 -16.95 14.56 -11.52
N LEU A 161 -17.06 13.49 -10.70
CA LEU A 161 -16.85 12.11 -11.18
C LEU A 161 -18.02 11.13 -11.00
N GLY A 162 -19.23 11.59 -10.62
CA GLY A 162 -20.45 10.79 -10.75
C GLY A 162 -20.43 9.41 -10.08
N LEU A 163 -19.97 9.31 -8.83
CA LEU A 163 -20.05 8.07 -8.02
C LEU A 163 -21.16 8.16 -6.97
N ASP A 164 -22.41 8.30 -7.41
CA ASP A 164 -23.58 8.18 -6.51
C ASP A 164 -24.08 6.74 -6.34
N THR A 165 -23.46 5.75 -6.98
CA THR A 165 -23.87 4.35 -6.79
C THR A 165 -22.69 3.39 -6.94
N LEU A 166 -21.98 3.09 -5.85
CA LEU A 166 -21.33 1.78 -5.70
C LEU A 166 -21.42 1.29 -4.25
N PRO A 167 -21.56 -0.04 -4.04
CA PRO A 167 -21.90 -0.64 -2.76
C PRO A 167 -20.77 -0.48 -1.75
N ASP A 168 -21.12 -0.45 -0.46
CA ASP A 168 -20.18 -0.47 0.67
C ASP A 168 -19.15 -1.59 0.49
N ASP A 169 -17.93 -1.23 0.12
CA ASP A 169 -16.83 -2.16 0.05
C ASP A 169 -16.07 -2.10 1.37
N ASN A 170 -16.30 -3.13 2.17
CA ASN A 170 -15.59 -3.42 3.41
C ASN A 170 -14.09 -3.30 3.18
N GLY A 171 -13.40 -2.55 4.04
CA GLY A 171 -11.98 -2.25 3.92
C GLY A 171 -11.13 -3.47 3.59
N ALA A 172 -10.65 -3.55 2.36
CA ALA A 172 -9.63 -4.50 1.98
C ALA A 172 -8.36 -4.18 2.80
N SER A 173 -7.99 -5.12 3.68
CA SER A 173 -6.80 -5.10 4.52
C SER A 173 -5.55 -4.72 3.72
N LEU A 174 -4.59 -4.04 4.36
CA LEU A 174 -3.26 -3.71 3.80
C LEU A 174 -2.55 -4.93 3.17
N ASP A 175 -2.86 -6.14 3.65
CA ASP A 175 -2.42 -7.41 3.06
C ASP A 175 -2.91 -7.60 1.62
N ALA A 176 -4.14 -7.20 1.30
CA ALA A 176 -4.67 -7.34 -0.06
C ALA A 176 -3.92 -6.44 -1.05
N GLY A 177 -3.48 -5.26 -0.61
CA GLY A 177 -2.66 -4.35 -1.42
C GLY A 177 -1.23 -4.88 -1.63
N PHE A 178 -0.62 -5.47 -0.60
CA PHE A 178 0.69 -6.11 -0.70
C PHE A 178 0.65 -7.35 -1.61
N LEU A 179 -0.37 -8.20 -1.44
CA LEU A 179 -0.60 -9.38 -2.27
C LEU A 179 -0.88 -8.99 -3.73
N ALA A 180 -1.61 -7.90 -3.98
CA ALA A 180 -1.84 -7.38 -5.33
C ALA A 180 -0.54 -6.88 -5.98
N ALA A 181 0.30 -6.14 -5.26
CA ALA A 181 1.58 -5.65 -5.77
C ALA A 181 2.60 -6.79 -6.00
N GLN A 182 2.67 -7.76 -5.09
CA GLN A 182 3.50 -8.96 -5.25
C GLN A 182 3.01 -9.80 -6.44
N ARG A 183 1.68 -9.91 -6.62
CA ARG A 183 1.07 -10.53 -7.79
C ARG A 183 1.47 -9.79 -9.06
N GLU A 184 1.37 -8.47 -9.10
CA GLU A 184 1.72 -7.67 -10.28
C GLU A 184 3.22 -7.80 -10.65
N GLN A 185 4.12 -7.84 -9.67
CA GLN A 185 5.53 -8.14 -9.92
C GLN A 185 5.75 -9.59 -10.40
N ALA A 186 5.03 -10.56 -9.85
CA ALA A 186 5.09 -11.93 -10.34
C ALA A 186 4.58 -12.04 -11.78
N LEU A 187 3.55 -11.26 -12.15
CA LEU A 187 2.98 -11.18 -13.49
C LEU A 187 3.98 -10.59 -14.51
N THR A 188 4.75 -9.58 -14.15
CA THR A 188 5.75 -8.97 -15.04
C THR A 188 6.97 -9.87 -15.25
N VAL A 189 7.38 -10.61 -14.22
CA VAL A 189 8.41 -11.66 -14.36
C VAL A 189 7.86 -12.80 -15.22
N LEU A 190 6.61 -13.21 -15.01
CA LEU A 190 5.99 -14.25 -15.83
C LEU A 190 5.90 -13.82 -17.29
N SER A 191 5.45 -12.60 -17.59
CA SER A 191 5.35 -12.10 -18.97
C SER A 191 6.71 -12.04 -19.67
N THR A 192 7.79 -11.73 -18.94
CA THR A 192 9.15 -11.79 -19.50
C THR A 192 9.57 -13.24 -19.75
N LEU A 193 9.29 -14.18 -18.86
CA LEU A 193 9.57 -15.61 -19.09
C LEU A 193 8.77 -16.19 -20.27
N LEU A 194 7.53 -15.73 -20.47
CA LEU A 194 6.66 -16.18 -21.56
C LEU A 194 7.10 -15.64 -22.92
N ASN A 195 7.61 -14.40 -22.97
CA ASN A 195 8.00 -13.70 -24.19
C ASN A 195 9.48 -13.88 -24.58
N VAL A 196 10.32 -14.48 -23.73
CA VAL A 196 11.68 -14.88 -24.13
C VAL A 196 11.58 -16.07 -25.08
N ASN A 197 11.83 -15.79 -26.36
CA ASN A 197 12.01 -16.78 -27.39
C ASN A 197 13.48 -17.24 -27.35
N PRO A 198 13.80 -18.53 -27.15
CA PRO A 198 15.18 -19.00 -27.06
C PRO A 198 16.02 -18.71 -28.32
N ALA A 199 15.38 -18.38 -29.45
CA ALA A 199 16.05 -17.96 -30.67
C ALA A 199 16.57 -16.50 -30.65
N ASP A 200 16.06 -15.64 -29.76
CA ASP A 200 16.41 -14.21 -29.69
C ASP A 200 17.49 -13.88 -28.64
N ALA A 201 17.91 -14.87 -27.84
CA ALA A 201 18.95 -14.72 -26.82
C ALA A 201 20.34 -14.34 -27.38
N ASN A 202 20.54 -14.40 -28.70
CA ASN A 202 21.85 -14.26 -29.33
C ASN A 202 22.13 -12.87 -29.94
N ARG A 203 21.29 -11.85 -29.69
CA ARG A 203 21.43 -10.53 -30.35
C ARG A 203 21.50 -9.29 -29.46
N ARG A 204 21.63 -9.41 -28.13
CA ARG A 204 21.87 -8.24 -27.27
C ARG A 204 23.11 -8.44 -26.41
N SER A 205 24.00 -7.46 -26.54
CA SER A 205 25.31 -7.35 -25.92
C SER A 205 25.20 -7.14 -24.41
N CYS A 206 26.08 -7.83 -23.66
CA CYS A 206 26.34 -7.74 -22.22
C CYS A 206 25.22 -8.25 -21.30
N PRO A 207 25.13 -9.58 -21.04
CA PRO A 207 24.22 -10.08 -20.03
C PRO A 207 24.65 -9.58 -18.65
N SER A 208 23.70 -8.97 -17.94
CA SER A 208 23.80 -8.83 -16.49
C SER A 208 23.60 -10.19 -15.82
N ASN A 209 24.06 -10.37 -14.57
CA ASN A 209 23.79 -11.58 -13.78
C ASN A 209 22.29 -11.88 -13.68
N GLU A 210 21.43 -10.86 -13.78
CA GLU A 210 19.97 -10.98 -13.76
C GLU A 210 19.42 -11.58 -15.07
N GLU A 211 19.94 -11.16 -16.22
CA GLU A 211 19.54 -11.70 -17.53
C GLU A 211 19.99 -13.14 -17.75
N GLU A 212 21.19 -13.51 -17.25
CA GLU A 212 21.66 -14.90 -17.22
C GLU A 212 20.83 -15.77 -16.27
N ALA A 213 20.50 -15.25 -15.08
CA ALA A 213 19.63 -15.93 -14.12
C ALA A 213 18.22 -16.16 -14.69
N LEU A 214 17.66 -15.16 -15.39
CA LEU A 214 16.40 -15.26 -16.10
C LEU A 214 16.46 -16.25 -17.26
N ALA A 215 17.52 -16.24 -18.07
CA ALA A 215 17.69 -17.17 -19.18
C ALA A 215 17.81 -18.63 -18.71
N ASN A 216 18.53 -18.86 -17.61
CA ASN A 216 18.63 -20.18 -16.98
C ASN A 216 17.28 -20.63 -16.41
N LEU A 217 16.53 -19.72 -15.77
CA LEU A 217 15.19 -20.02 -15.25
C LEU A 217 14.21 -20.36 -16.39
N VAL A 218 14.26 -19.66 -17.53
CA VAL A 218 13.47 -20.00 -18.74
C VAL A 218 13.85 -21.38 -19.28
N ALA A 219 15.13 -21.72 -19.28
CA ALA A 219 15.63 -23.00 -19.77
C ALA A 219 15.21 -24.17 -18.85
N ASP A 220 15.29 -23.99 -17.53
CA ASP A 220 14.93 -25.01 -16.53
C ASP A 220 13.42 -25.25 -16.45
N LEU A 221 12.61 -24.21 -16.67
CA LEU A 221 11.15 -24.33 -16.61
C LEU A 221 10.52 -25.06 -17.80
N ALA A 222 11.24 -25.24 -18.91
CA ALA A 222 10.85 -26.03 -20.10
C ALA A 222 9.34 -25.92 -20.48
N LEU A 223 8.77 -24.72 -20.38
CA LEU A 223 7.32 -24.48 -20.57
C LEU A 223 6.93 -24.75 -22.03
N SER A 224 5.96 -25.64 -22.23
CA SER A 224 5.37 -25.87 -23.55
C SER A 224 4.60 -24.65 -24.04
N GLU A 225 4.39 -24.51 -25.36
CA GLU A 225 3.63 -23.39 -25.94
C GLU A 225 2.22 -23.27 -25.33
N ASP A 226 1.57 -24.40 -25.08
CA ASP A 226 0.27 -24.47 -24.39
C ASP A 226 0.34 -23.95 -22.94
N ASP A 227 1.41 -24.26 -22.22
CA ASP A 227 1.59 -23.83 -20.83
C ASP A 227 1.84 -22.32 -20.78
N ARG A 228 2.57 -21.80 -21.77
CA ARG A 228 2.81 -20.36 -21.92
C ARG A 228 1.51 -19.61 -22.20
N LEU A 229 0.69 -20.13 -23.09
CA LEU A 229 -0.63 -19.58 -23.42
C LEU A 229 -1.59 -19.62 -22.23
N LEU A 230 -1.57 -20.71 -21.44
CA LEU A 230 -2.41 -20.81 -20.24
C LEU A 230 -2.01 -19.80 -19.17
N LEU A 231 -0.70 -19.58 -19.02
CA LEU A 231 -0.19 -18.57 -18.11
C LEU A 231 -0.56 -17.17 -18.59
N SER A 232 -0.35 -16.81 -19.87
CA SER A 232 -0.73 -15.47 -20.37
C SER A 232 -2.22 -15.17 -20.19
N LEU A 233 -3.10 -16.10 -20.60
CA LEU A 233 -4.56 -15.92 -20.48
C LEU A 233 -5.02 -15.76 -19.02
N HIS A 234 -4.37 -16.44 -18.08
CA HIS A 234 -4.78 -16.39 -16.67
C HIS A 234 -4.22 -15.18 -15.92
N TYR A 235 -2.98 -14.81 -16.24
CA TYR A 235 -2.17 -13.90 -15.43
C TYR A 235 -2.03 -12.52 -16.10
N GLU A 236 -1.83 -12.45 -17.41
CA GLU A 236 -1.82 -11.18 -18.15
C GLU A 236 -3.24 -10.69 -18.45
N ASP A 237 -4.12 -11.59 -18.95
CA ASP A 237 -5.50 -11.23 -19.33
C ASP A 237 -6.52 -11.38 -18.19
N GLY A 238 -6.10 -11.94 -17.04
CA GLY A 238 -6.94 -12.08 -15.85
C GLY A 238 -8.15 -13.00 -16.01
N LEU A 239 -8.15 -13.90 -17.00
CA LEU A 239 -9.32 -14.74 -17.30
C LEU A 239 -9.51 -15.85 -16.26
N ALA A 240 -10.78 -16.10 -15.90
CA ALA A 240 -11.16 -17.22 -15.04
C ALA A 240 -11.01 -18.56 -15.77
N SER A 241 -10.68 -19.64 -15.05
CA SER A 241 -10.40 -20.98 -15.64
C SER A 241 -11.53 -21.54 -16.50
N ARG A 242 -12.79 -21.16 -16.23
CA ARG A 242 -13.96 -21.51 -17.05
C ARG A 242 -13.91 -20.84 -18.43
N ARG A 243 -13.50 -19.57 -18.49
CA ARG A 243 -13.37 -18.82 -19.73
C ARG A 243 -12.16 -19.27 -20.55
N ILE A 244 -11.07 -19.61 -19.87
CA ILE A 244 -9.88 -20.21 -20.50
C ILE A 244 -10.23 -21.57 -21.11
N ALA A 245 -10.98 -22.41 -20.40
CA ALA A 245 -11.47 -23.70 -20.89
C ALA A 245 -12.32 -23.58 -22.16
N GLU A 246 -13.21 -22.59 -22.23
CA GLU A 246 -14.00 -22.29 -23.45
C GLU A 246 -13.11 -21.88 -24.63
N LEU A 247 -12.08 -21.05 -24.40
CA LEU A 247 -11.18 -20.55 -25.45
C LEU A 247 -10.17 -21.61 -25.93
N THR A 248 -9.78 -22.53 -25.05
CA THR A 248 -8.78 -23.58 -25.32
C THR A 248 -9.40 -24.92 -25.67
N GLY A 249 -10.73 -25.04 -25.71
CA GLY A 249 -11.45 -26.29 -25.98
C GLY A 249 -11.21 -27.39 -24.92
N SER A 250 -10.73 -27.02 -23.74
CA SER A 250 -10.38 -27.93 -22.64
C SER A 250 -11.41 -27.90 -21.52
N SER A 251 -11.39 -28.86 -20.60
CA SER A 251 -12.28 -28.82 -19.42
C SER A 251 -11.75 -27.83 -18.36
N PRO A 252 -12.62 -27.13 -17.59
CA PRO A 252 -12.18 -26.24 -16.50
C PRO A 252 -11.32 -26.94 -15.45
N ALA A 253 -11.62 -28.21 -15.15
CA ALA A 253 -10.83 -29.03 -14.22
C ALA A 253 -9.42 -29.32 -14.76
N THR A 254 -9.29 -29.54 -16.07
CA THR A 254 -8.00 -29.72 -16.75
C THR A 254 -7.16 -28.44 -16.68
N VAL A 255 -7.76 -27.28 -16.96
CA VAL A 255 -7.10 -25.97 -16.87
C VAL A 255 -6.59 -25.68 -15.46
N GLN A 256 -7.43 -25.92 -14.44
CA GLN A 256 -7.07 -25.70 -13.04
C GLN A 256 -5.93 -26.63 -12.60
N ARG A 257 -5.99 -27.92 -12.97
CA ARG A 257 -4.93 -28.89 -12.66
C ARG A 257 -3.61 -28.53 -13.33
N ARG A 258 -3.66 -28.04 -14.57
CA ARG A 258 -2.47 -27.63 -15.35
C ARG A 258 -1.84 -26.36 -14.74
N LEU A 259 -2.64 -25.35 -14.42
CA LEU A 259 -2.17 -24.14 -13.70
C LEU A 259 -1.55 -24.45 -12.33
N GLN A 260 -2.12 -25.39 -11.57
CA GLN A 260 -1.54 -25.84 -10.30
C GLN A 260 -0.19 -26.54 -10.49
N GLY A 261 -0.05 -27.37 -11.53
CA GLY A 261 1.22 -28.00 -11.88
C GLY A 261 2.30 -26.97 -12.22
N LEU A 262 1.95 -25.99 -13.05
CA LEU A 262 2.86 -24.91 -13.46
C LEU A 262 3.29 -24.04 -12.27
N ARG A 263 2.38 -23.73 -11.34
CA ARG A 263 2.71 -23.00 -10.11
C ARG A 263 3.72 -23.76 -9.24
N ARG A 264 3.59 -25.09 -9.13
CA ARG A 264 4.55 -25.92 -8.38
C ARG A 264 5.92 -25.96 -9.05
N GLN A 265 5.97 -26.04 -10.37
CA GLN A 265 7.22 -26.00 -11.14
C GLN A 265 7.92 -24.64 -11.01
N LEU A 266 7.18 -23.53 -11.13
CA LEU A 266 7.69 -22.18 -10.91
C LEU A 266 8.24 -22.02 -9.48
N GLN A 267 7.52 -22.50 -8.47
CA GLN A 267 7.97 -22.43 -7.08
C GLN A 267 9.25 -23.25 -6.85
N ALA A 268 9.37 -24.44 -7.46
CA ALA A 268 10.58 -25.26 -7.37
C ALA A 268 11.78 -24.55 -8.02
N ALA A 269 11.63 -24.03 -9.23
CA ALA A 269 12.69 -23.32 -9.94
C ALA A 269 13.16 -22.05 -9.20
N LEU A 270 12.22 -21.27 -8.65
CA LEU A 270 12.54 -20.09 -7.84
C LEU A 270 13.25 -20.46 -6.52
N SER A 271 12.91 -21.60 -5.93
CA SER A 271 13.54 -22.09 -4.70
C SER A 271 14.97 -22.56 -4.95
N GLU A 272 15.23 -23.25 -6.07
CA GLU A 272 16.58 -23.69 -6.47
C GLU A 272 17.52 -22.51 -6.74
N MET A 273 16.99 -21.37 -7.18
CA MET A 273 17.75 -20.13 -7.38
C MET A 273 17.93 -19.27 -6.11
N GLY A 274 17.50 -19.76 -4.94
CA GLY A 274 17.65 -19.05 -3.66
C GLY A 274 16.70 -17.84 -3.49
N LEU A 275 15.68 -17.73 -4.34
CA LEU A 275 14.62 -16.70 -4.30
C LEU A 275 13.35 -17.19 -3.58
N GLY A 276 13.42 -18.34 -2.90
CA GLY A 276 12.31 -18.88 -2.11
C GLY A 276 12.21 -18.20 -0.74
N ASP A 277 11.18 -17.37 -0.56
CA ASP A 277 10.84 -16.81 0.76
C ASP A 277 10.28 -17.92 1.68
N ASN A 278 10.84 -18.01 2.90
CA ASN A 278 10.35 -18.81 4.01
C ASN A 278 9.11 -18.13 4.65
N GLY A 279 8.12 -17.80 3.83
CA GLY A 279 6.83 -17.28 4.27
C GLY A 279 5.79 -18.37 4.22
N GLU A 280 5.52 -19.02 5.37
CA GLU A 280 4.34 -19.85 5.56
C GLU A 280 3.07 -19.01 5.36
N ALA A 281 2.62 -18.88 4.11
CA ALA A 281 1.25 -18.49 3.80
C ALA A 281 0.45 -19.78 3.60
N THR A 282 -0.09 -20.31 4.71
CA THR A 282 -1.16 -21.31 4.67
C THR A 282 -2.34 -20.74 3.91
N PHE A 283 -2.50 -21.18 2.65
CA PHE A 283 -3.67 -20.88 1.84
C PHE A 283 -4.84 -21.74 2.32
N GLU A 284 -5.68 -21.20 3.20
CA GLU A 284 -7.05 -21.71 3.37
C GLU A 284 -7.91 -21.23 2.20
N PHE A 285 -8.28 -22.17 1.33
CA PHE A 285 -9.30 -21.95 0.29
C PHE A 285 -10.69 -22.16 0.92
N GLY A 286 -11.39 -21.07 1.18
CA GLY A 286 -12.83 -21.05 1.48
C GLY A 286 -13.67 -21.02 0.20
N GLN A 287 -14.79 -21.74 0.23
CA GLN A 287 -15.71 -22.13 -0.85
C GLN A 287 -16.25 -21.00 -1.74
#